data_AF-A0A382UM45-F1
#
_entry.id   AF-A0A382UM45-F1
#
_cell.length_a   1.000
_cell.length_b   1.000
_cell.length_c   1.000
_cell.angle_alpha   90.00
_cell.angle_beta   90.00
_cell.angle_gamma   90.00
#
_symmetry.space_group_name_H-M   'P 1'
#
loop_
_entity.id
_entity.type
_entity.pdbx_description
1 polymer ?
#
loop_
_entity_poly.entity_id
_entity_poly.type
_entity_poly.pdbx_seq_one_letter_code
_entity_poly.pdbx_strand_id
1 'polypeptide(L)'
;MEGTFDLDGDGQYEFASVEFDRINGHSISMIRYYEIDIDGFQNLTWELELPDGLLGSFVGVRLADLVGDGVPELIAVANLSENGDETILQPIIFYYKWHDDGFGETPAGFLNLGDEKYFVRCNNFDVFNLDNDDDQEILLSLGSPLRGLSLIDLDEEGNLTMIERLEPSALKTGIGFVYGVALD
;
A
#
# COMPACT_ATOMS: atom_id res chain seq x y z
N MET A 1 8.23 -1.03 8.02
CA MET A 1 8.10 -1.88 9.23
C MET A 1 6.85 -2.75 9.12
N GLU A 2 6.95 -4.06 9.36
CA GLU A 2 5.79 -4.92 9.67
C GLU A 2 5.74 -5.11 11.19
N GLY A 3 4.58 -4.94 11.83
CA GLY A 3 4.50 -5.09 13.29
C GLY A 3 3.21 -4.56 13.90
N THR A 4 3.21 -4.57 15.24
CA THR A 4 2.19 -3.94 16.07
C THR A 4 2.76 -2.65 16.67
N PHE A 5 1.99 -1.57 16.68
CA PHE A 5 2.42 -0.22 17.09
C PHE A 5 1.49 0.31 18.18
N ASP A 6 2.00 1.12 19.11
CA ASP A 6 1.18 1.88 20.07
C ASP A 6 1.06 3.30 19.51
N LEU A 7 0.07 3.48 18.63
CA LEU A 7 -0.06 4.67 17.78
C LEU A 7 -0.67 5.86 18.50
N ASP A 8 -1.59 5.62 19.42
CA ASP A 8 -2.24 6.66 20.23
C ASP A 8 -1.56 6.87 21.60
N GLY A 9 -0.59 6.03 21.96
CA GLY A 9 0.20 6.14 23.19
C GLY A 9 -0.56 5.71 24.44
N ASP A 10 -1.61 4.91 24.31
CA ASP A 10 -2.41 4.42 25.43
C ASP A 10 -1.84 3.12 26.05
N GLY A 11 -0.82 2.53 25.41
CA GLY A 11 -0.14 1.31 25.84
C GLY A 11 -0.80 0.00 25.37
N GLN A 12 -1.85 0.10 24.57
CA GLN A 12 -2.38 -0.97 23.74
C GLN A 12 -1.61 -0.98 22.40
N TYR A 13 -1.76 -2.05 21.63
CA TYR A 13 -1.03 -2.20 20.38
C TYR A 13 -1.97 -2.46 19.22
N GLU A 14 -1.73 -1.79 18.11
CA GLU A 14 -2.54 -1.83 16.93
C GLU A 14 -1.80 -2.44 15.74
N PHE A 15 -2.55 -2.95 14.77
CA PHE A 15 -2.00 -3.47 13.52
C PHE A 15 -2.97 -3.34 12.36
N ALA A 16 -2.41 -3.30 11.14
CA ALA A 16 -3.17 -3.35 9.90
C ALA A 16 -3.07 -4.73 9.24
N SER A 17 -4.17 -5.20 8.66
CA SER A 17 -4.24 -6.45 7.89
C SER A 17 -4.90 -6.22 6.53
N VAL A 18 -4.53 -7.04 5.55
CA VAL A 18 -5.34 -7.24 4.34
C VAL A 18 -6.15 -8.50 4.52
N GLU A 19 -7.46 -8.39 4.35
CA GLU A 19 -8.40 -9.50 4.49
C GLU A 19 -9.17 -9.74 3.20
N PHE A 20 -9.57 -10.99 3.02
CA PHE A 20 -10.31 -11.44 1.85
C PHE A 20 -11.59 -12.12 2.29
N ASP A 21 -12.71 -11.72 1.70
CA ASP A 21 -14.01 -12.36 1.93
C ASP A 21 -14.70 -12.67 0.60
N ARG A 22 -15.86 -13.34 0.68
CA ARG A 22 -16.69 -13.73 -0.46
C ARG A 22 -18.13 -13.29 -0.26
N ILE A 23 -18.53 -12.24 -0.98
CA ILE A 23 -19.92 -11.79 -1.02
C ILE A 23 -20.54 -12.23 -2.33
N ASN A 24 -21.66 -12.98 -2.27
CA ASN A 24 -22.39 -13.48 -3.44
C ASN A 24 -21.54 -14.24 -4.47
N GLY A 25 -20.43 -14.87 -4.02
CA GLY A 25 -19.50 -15.61 -4.89
C GLY A 25 -18.38 -14.76 -5.51
N HIS A 26 -18.38 -13.45 -5.31
CA HIS A 26 -17.29 -12.55 -5.71
C HIS A 26 -16.28 -12.41 -4.57
N SER A 27 -14.99 -12.46 -4.89
CA SER A 27 -13.95 -12.23 -3.88
C SER A 27 -13.76 -10.73 -3.69
N ILE A 28 -13.82 -10.28 -2.44
CA ILE A 28 -13.55 -8.90 -2.05
C ILE A 28 -12.29 -8.87 -1.20
N SER A 29 -11.56 -7.75 -1.26
CA SER A 29 -10.44 -7.49 -0.35
C SER A 29 -10.68 -6.18 0.39
N MET A 30 -10.35 -6.17 1.67
CA MET A 30 -10.43 -5.01 2.54
C MET A 30 -9.13 -4.84 3.32
N ILE A 31 -8.84 -3.62 3.73
CA ILE A 31 -7.84 -3.34 4.76
C ILE A 31 -8.59 -3.11 6.06
N ARG A 32 -8.11 -3.73 7.13
CA ARG A 32 -8.63 -3.52 8.47
C ARG A 32 -7.52 -3.11 9.41
N TYR A 33 -7.88 -2.25 10.34
CA TYR A 33 -7.01 -1.79 11.39
C TYR A 33 -7.65 -2.12 12.74
N TYR A 34 -6.86 -2.75 13.59
CA TYR A 34 -7.31 -3.32 14.85
C TYR A 34 -6.47 -2.81 16.00
N GLU A 35 -7.12 -2.57 17.13
CA GLU A 35 -6.48 -2.42 18.44
C GLU A 35 -6.56 -3.74 19.22
N ILE A 36 -5.47 -4.12 19.88
CA ILE A 36 -5.43 -5.26 20.78
C ILE A 36 -5.67 -4.75 22.19
N ASP A 37 -6.83 -5.09 22.77
CA ASP A 37 -7.17 -4.63 24.11
C ASP A 37 -6.32 -5.27 25.22
N ILE A 38 -6.48 -4.76 26.44
CA ILE A 38 -5.78 -5.27 27.63
C ILE A 38 -6.02 -6.76 27.93
N ASP A 39 -7.12 -7.33 27.44
CA ASP A 39 -7.43 -8.76 27.58
C ASP A 39 -6.89 -9.59 26.39
N GLY A 40 -6.31 -8.92 25.38
CA GLY A 40 -5.71 -9.52 24.19
C GLY A 40 -6.69 -9.75 23.04
N PHE A 41 -7.90 -9.18 23.09
CA PHE A 41 -8.86 -9.28 22.00
C PHE A 41 -8.63 -8.20 20.94
N GLN A 42 -8.86 -8.57 19.69
CA GLN A 42 -8.73 -7.67 18.55
C GLN A 42 -10.05 -6.92 18.35
N ASN A 43 -10.01 -5.59 18.46
CA ASN A 43 -11.13 -4.69 18.26
C ASN A 43 -10.93 -3.94 16.94
N LEU A 44 -11.86 -4.11 16.00
CA LEU A 44 -11.84 -3.39 14.73
C LEU A 44 -12.13 -1.90 14.97
N THR A 45 -11.18 -1.03 14.64
CA THR A 45 -11.30 0.41 14.83
C THR A 45 -11.44 1.17 13.51
N TRP A 46 -10.89 0.62 12.41
CA TRP A 46 -11.03 1.22 11.08
C TRP A 46 -11.01 0.17 9.95
N GLU A 47 -11.70 0.46 8.84
CA GLU A 47 -11.81 -0.41 7.67
C GLU A 47 -11.81 0.40 6.37
N LEU A 48 -11.15 -0.15 5.35
CA LEU A 48 -11.22 0.32 3.98
C LEU A 48 -11.60 -0.83 3.04
N GLU A 49 -12.75 -0.69 2.43
CA GLU A 49 -13.21 -1.55 1.34
C GLU A 49 -13.01 -0.87 -0.01
N LEU A 50 -12.79 -1.66 -1.06
CA LEU A 50 -12.85 -1.13 -2.42
C LEU A 50 -14.31 -0.74 -2.75
N PRO A 51 -14.54 0.39 -3.44
CA PRO A 51 -15.88 0.81 -3.83
C PRO A 51 -16.65 -0.27 -4.59
N ASP A 52 -17.96 -0.34 -4.36
CA ASP A 52 -18.85 -1.29 -5.04
C ASP A 52 -18.69 -1.21 -6.57
N GLY A 53 -18.45 -2.37 -7.19
CA GLY A 53 -18.29 -2.50 -8.64
C GLY A 53 -16.89 -2.12 -9.16
N LEU A 54 -15.98 -1.62 -8.33
CA LEU A 54 -14.57 -1.51 -8.67
C LEU A 54 -13.92 -2.89 -8.59
N LEU A 55 -13.39 -3.37 -9.71
CA LEU A 55 -12.74 -4.67 -9.77
C LEU A 55 -11.28 -4.52 -9.39
N GLY A 56 -10.79 -5.37 -8.51
CA GLY A 56 -9.40 -5.34 -8.08
C GLY A 56 -9.17 -6.03 -6.75
N SER A 57 -7.96 -5.89 -6.23
CA SER A 57 -7.61 -6.36 -4.91
C SER A 57 -6.46 -5.57 -4.31
N PHE A 58 -6.45 -5.45 -2.98
CA PHE A 58 -5.27 -5.00 -2.25
C PHE A 58 -4.13 -6.00 -2.43
N VAL A 59 -2.93 -5.45 -2.67
CA VAL A 59 -1.66 -6.17 -2.70
C VAL A 59 -1.11 -6.30 -1.29
N GLY A 60 -1.27 -5.25 -0.47
CA GLY A 60 -0.77 -5.23 0.90
C GLY A 60 -1.12 -3.92 1.62
N VAL A 61 -0.75 -3.88 2.89
CA VAL A 61 -0.78 -2.70 3.75
C VAL A 61 0.52 -2.59 4.55
N ARG A 62 0.97 -1.36 4.81
CA ARG A 62 2.11 -1.03 5.68
C ARG A 62 1.79 0.20 6.52
N LEU A 63 2.40 0.28 7.70
CA LEU A 63 2.48 1.48 8.50
C LEU A 63 3.92 2.01 8.42
N ALA A 64 4.08 3.26 8.03
CA ALA A 64 5.36 3.93 7.90
C ALA A 64 5.19 5.44 7.96
N ASP A 65 6.18 6.13 8.51
CA ASP A 65 6.23 7.58 8.58
C ASP A 65 6.66 8.13 7.22
N LEU A 66 5.68 8.52 6.40
CA LEU A 66 5.96 9.03 5.05
C LEU A 66 6.31 10.51 5.06
N VAL A 67 5.91 11.24 6.10
CA VAL A 67 6.06 12.71 6.17
C VAL A 67 7.17 13.16 7.12
N GLY A 68 7.79 12.23 7.84
CA GLY A 68 8.90 12.47 8.77
C GLY A 68 8.49 13.19 10.04
N ASP A 69 7.23 13.04 10.49
CA ASP A 69 6.72 13.74 11.69
C ASP A 69 6.68 12.87 12.96
N GLY A 70 7.12 11.61 12.84
CA GLY A 70 7.15 10.61 13.89
C GLY A 70 5.84 9.83 14.05
N VAL A 71 4.79 10.16 13.28
CA VAL A 71 3.49 9.46 13.29
C VAL A 71 3.32 8.70 11.98
N PRO A 72 3.24 7.37 11.98
CA PRO A 72 3.13 6.61 10.75
C PRO A 72 1.77 6.78 10.06
N GLU A 73 1.81 6.90 8.74
CA GLU A 73 0.68 6.78 7.84
C GLU A 73 0.34 5.31 7.54
N LEU A 74 -0.92 5.06 7.18
CA LEU A 74 -1.34 3.81 6.56
C LEU A 74 -1.16 3.89 5.04
N ILE A 75 -0.39 2.94 4.51
CA ILE A 75 -0.08 2.84 3.09
C ILE A 75 -0.74 1.60 2.52
N ALA A 76 -1.63 1.81 1.56
CA ALA A 76 -2.36 0.76 0.88
C ALA A 76 -1.95 0.71 -0.60
N VAL A 77 -1.60 -0.48 -1.09
CA VAL A 77 -1.37 -0.69 -2.52
C VAL A 77 -2.41 -1.65 -3.05
N ALA A 78 -3.08 -1.29 -4.14
CA ALA A 78 -4.07 -2.10 -4.81
C ALA A 78 -3.81 -2.21 -6.30
N ASN A 79 -4.20 -3.34 -6.89
CA ASN A 79 -4.30 -3.48 -8.35
C ASN A 79 -5.77 -3.31 -8.73
N LEU A 80 -6.12 -2.19 -9.36
CA LEU A 80 -7.50 -1.77 -9.63
C LEU A 80 -7.77 -1.69 -11.13
N SER A 81 -8.96 -2.08 -11.57
CA SER A 81 -9.35 -1.96 -12.97
C SER A 81 -9.73 -0.53 -13.32
N GLU A 82 -9.35 -0.11 -14.52
CA GLU A 82 -9.88 1.11 -15.10
C GLU A 82 -11.22 0.79 -15.80
N ASN A 83 -12.28 1.51 -15.46
CA ASN A 83 -13.60 1.39 -16.12
C ASN A 83 -14.26 -0.01 -16.10
N GLY A 84 -13.93 -0.86 -15.12
CA GLY A 84 -14.54 -2.18 -14.98
C GLY A 84 -14.02 -3.23 -15.97
N ASP A 85 -12.94 -2.94 -16.71
CA ASP A 85 -12.27 -3.93 -17.56
C ASP A 85 -11.25 -4.74 -16.73
N GLU A 86 -11.60 -5.98 -16.38
CA GLU A 86 -10.74 -6.90 -15.62
C GLU A 86 -9.40 -7.20 -16.30
N THR A 87 -9.27 -6.90 -17.61
CA THR A 87 -8.05 -7.17 -18.36
C THR A 87 -6.95 -6.15 -18.10
N ILE A 88 -7.29 -4.95 -17.62
CA ILE A 88 -6.34 -3.87 -17.36
C ILE A 88 -6.43 -3.45 -15.87
N LEU A 89 -5.69 -4.16 -15.01
CA LEU A 89 -5.42 -3.67 -13.65
C LEU A 89 -4.23 -2.71 -13.66
N GLN A 90 -4.30 -1.67 -12.84
CA GLN A 90 -3.26 -0.67 -12.63
C GLN A 90 -2.89 -0.63 -11.14
N PRO A 91 -1.60 -0.46 -10.78
CA PRO A 91 -1.20 -0.34 -9.40
C PRO A 91 -1.48 1.08 -8.92
N ILE A 92 -2.28 1.20 -7.87
CA ILE A 92 -2.57 2.48 -7.22
C ILE A 92 -2.11 2.39 -5.77
N ILE A 93 -1.36 3.41 -5.35
CA ILE A 93 -0.89 3.61 -3.99
C ILE A 93 -1.81 4.65 -3.37
N PHE A 94 -2.25 4.41 -2.15
CA PHE A 94 -2.97 5.34 -1.31
C PHE A 94 -2.22 5.47 0.00
N TYR A 95 -2.17 6.68 0.56
CA TYR A 95 -1.78 6.85 1.95
C TYR A 95 -2.83 7.63 2.74
N TYR A 96 -2.98 7.27 4.01
CA TYR A 96 -3.97 7.82 4.92
C TYR A 96 -3.25 8.30 6.18
N LYS A 97 -3.54 9.54 6.58
CA LYS A 97 -3.00 10.12 7.80
C LYS A 97 -3.72 9.55 9.02
N TRP A 98 -2.96 9.36 10.08
CA TRP A 98 -3.50 9.11 11.41
C TRP A 98 -4.17 10.37 11.94
N HIS A 99 -5.33 10.18 12.52
CA HIS A 99 -6.07 11.15 13.33
C HIS A 99 -6.34 10.50 14.68
N ASP A 100 -6.54 11.29 15.73
CA ASP A 100 -6.56 10.88 17.13
C ASP A 100 -7.14 9.48 17.44
N ASP A 101 -8.18 9.02 16.74
CA ASP A 101 -8.87 7.74 16.93
C ASP A 101 -8.87 6.78 15.70
N GLY A 102 -8.08 7.06 14.67
CA GLY A 102 -7.98 6.21 13.47
C GLY A 102 -7.50 6.93 12.20
N PHE A 103 -7.51 6.22 11.08
CA PHE A 103 -7.16 6.80 9.78
C PHE A 103 -8.34 7.55 9.16
N GLY A 104 -8.04 8.56 8.32
CA GLY A 104 -9.07 9.27 7.56
C GLY A 104 -9.89 8.36 6.63
N GLU A 105 -11.16 8.69 6.38
CA GLU A 105 -12.00 7.95 5.41
C GLU A 105 -11.56 8.19 3.95
N THR A 106 -10.90 9.31 3.69
CA THR A 106 -10.35 9.67 2.38
C THR A 106 -8.83 9.65 2.41
N PRO A 107 -8.16 9.13 1.35
CA PRO A 107 -6.70 9.17 1.30
C PRO A 107 -6.21 10.62 1.29
N ALA A 108 -5.12 10.87 2.00
CA ALA A 108 -4.44 12.16 1.98
C ALA A 108 -3.74 12.39 0.63
N GLY A 109 -3.27 11.31 0.00
CA GLY A 109 -2.78 11.32 -1.37
C GLY A 109 -2.84 9.94 -2.01
N PHE A 110 -2.75 9.92 -3.33
CA PHE A 110 -2.69 8.69 -4.11
C PHE A 110 -1.81 8.85 -5.35
N LEU A 111 -1.26 7.75 -5.84
CA LEU A 111 -0.51 7.70 -7.09
C LEU A 111 -0.94 6.47 -7.90
N ASN A 112 -1.43 6.72 -9.11
CA ASN A 112 -1.66 5.67 -10.10
C ASN A 112 -0.39 5.48 -10.94
N LEU A 113 0.19 4.29 -10.88
CA LEU A 113 1.39 3.93 -11.64
C LEU A 113 1.08 3.38 -13.04
N GLY A 114 -0.18 3.14 -13.35
CA GLY A 114 -0.63 2.76 -14.68
C GLY A 114 -0.46 3.91 -15.66
N ASP A 115 -0.04 3.59 -16.88
CA ASP A 115 -0.37 4.42 -18.03
C ASP A 115 -1.48 3.71 -18.81
N GLU A 116 -2.41 4.47 -19.42
CA GLU A 116 -3.55 3.91 -20.17
C GLU A 116 -3.14 2.95 -21.30
N LYS A 117 -1.83 2.82 -21.61
CA LYS A 117 -1.29 2.06 -22.75
C LYS A 117 -0.75 0.70 -22.34
N TYR A 118 -0.28 0.52 -21.11
CA TYR A 118 0.33 -0.71 -20.63
C TYR A 118 -0.29 -1.16 -19.31
N PHE A 119 -0.81 -2.38 -19.31
CA PHE A 119 -1.20 -3.07 -18.09
C PHE A 119 0.02 -3.31 -17.20
N VAL A 120 -0.03 -2.87 -15.94
CA VAL A 120 1.02 -3.11 -14.94
C VAL A 120 0.37 -3.59 -13.67
N ARG A 121 0.94 -4.61 -13.04
CA ARG A 121 0.52 -5.06 -11.71
C ARG A 121 1.64 -4.89 -10.71
N CYS A 122 1.31 -4.47 -9.50
CA CYS A 122 2.20 -4.62 -8.36
C CYS A 122 2.10 -6.07 -7.83
N ASN A 123 3.25 -6.70 -7.60
CA ASN A 123 3.33 -8.05 -7.01
C ASN A 123 3.47 -7.98 -5.48
N ASN A 124 4.26 -7.03 -5.00
CA ASN A 124 4.46 -6.72 -3.60
C ASN A 124 5.03 -5.31 -3.47
N PHE A 125 4.97 -4.75 -2.27
CA PHE A 125 5.69 -3.53 -1.94
C PHE A 125 6.32 -3.65 -0.56
N ASP A 126 7.25 -2.75 -0.29
CA ASP A 126 7.87 -2.58 1.01
C ASP A 126 8.16 -1.10 1.27
N VAL A 127 8.54 -0.77 2.49
CA VAL A 127 8.81 0.61 2.94
C VAL A 127 10.12 0.67 3.70
N PHE A 128 10.92 1.69 3.42
CA PHE A 128 12.25 1.84 3.99
C PHE A 128 12.75 3.26 3.82
N ASN A 129 13.67 3.67 4.67
CA ASN A 129 14.33 4.95 4.55
C ASN A 129 15.57 4.80 3.65
N LEU A 130 15.51 5.36 2.44
CA LEU A 130 16.48 5.19 1.37
C LEU A 130 17.69 6.10 1.53
N ASP A 131 17.48 7.35 1.92
CA ASP A 131 18.51 8.39 1.93
C ASP A 131 18.92 8.88 3.33
N ASN A 132 18.35 8.24 4.36
CA ASN A 132 18.61 8.46 5.78
C ASN A 132 18.18 9.85 6.27
N ASP A 133 17.05 10.35 5.77
CA ASP A 133 16.26 11.42 6.38
C ASP A 133 15.32 10.88 7.48
N ASP A 134 14.26 11.59 7.86
CA ASP A 134 13.33 11.16 8.92
C ASP A 134 12.05 10.48 8.35
N ASP A 135 11.84 10.54 7.04
CA ASP A 135 10.76 9.93 6.27
C ASP A 135 11.13 8.56 5.69
N GLN A 136 10.17 7.93 5.03
CA GLN A 136 10.31 6.58 4.49
C GLN A 136 9.72 6.50 3.08
N GLU A 137 10.44 5.86 2.17
CA GLU A 137 10.05 5.69 0.78
C GLU A 137 9.40 4.33 0.54
N ILE A 138 8.61 4.25 -0.52
CA ILE A 138 7.86 3.05 -0.90
C ILE A 138 8.55 2.38 -2.09
N LEU A 139 8.96 1.12 -1.91
CA LEU A 139 9.44 0.23 -2.96
C LEU A 139 8.28 -0.60 -3.51
N LEU A 140 7.95 -0.47 -4.78
CA LEU A 140 7.01 -1.36 -5.48
C LEU A 140 7.73 -2.31 -6.42
N SER A 141 7.34 -3.58 -6.39
CA SER A 141 7.74 -4.56 -7.39
C SER A 141 6.67 -4.72 -8.45
N LEU A 142 7.02 -4.41 -9.70
CA LEU A 142 6.12 -4.43 -10.84
C LEU A 142 6.25 -5.73 -11.65
N GLY A 143 5.10 -6.23 -12.12
CA GLY A 143 4.96 -7.41 -12.96
C GLY A 143 5.02 -7.14 -14.47
N SER A 144 4.90 -8.20 -15.26
CA SER A 144 4.88 -8.11 -16.72
C SER A 144 3.76 -7.20 -17.24
N PRO A 145 4.02 -6.41 -18.32
CA PRO A 145 5.23 -6.36 -19.13
C PRO A 145 6.31 -5.39 -18.59
N LEU A 146 5.98 -4.52 -17.63
CA LEU A 146 6.90 -3.54 -17.03
C LEU A 146 7.57 -4.11 -15.77
N ARG A 147 8.32 -5.21 -15.94
CA ARG A 147 9.03 -5.87 -14.83
C ARG A 147 10.18 -4.99 -14.33
N GLY A 148 10.10 -4.60 -13.07
CA GLY A 148 11.10 -3.75 -12.44
C GLY A 148 10.69 -3.38 -11.03
N LEU A 149 11.44 -2.46 -10.45
CA LEU A 149 11.11 -1.85 -9.17
C LEU A 149 10.82 -0.36 -9.40
N SER A 150 9.89 0.21 -8.65
CA SER A 150 9.65 1.65 -8.61
C SER A 150 9.83 2.14 -7.18
N LEU A 151 10.56 3.24 -7.03
CA LEU A 151 10.73 3.96 -5.77
C LEU A 151 9.84 5.19 -5.80
N ILE A 152 9.02 5.31 -4.77
CA ILE A 152 8.00 6.36 -4.61
C ILE A 152 8.27 7.09 -3.31
N ASP A 153 8.06 8.39 -3.35
CA ASP A 153 8.34 9.33 -2.27
C ASP A 153 7.23 10.40 -2.22
N LEU A 154 7.19 11.24 -1.20
CA LEU A 154 6.36 12.44 -1.14
C LEU A 154 7.12 13.67 -1.66
N ASP A 155 6.45 14.49 -2.47
CA ASP A 155 6.96 15.83 -2.78
C ASP A 155 6.71 16.84 -1.64
N GLU A 156 7.26 18.06 -1.78
CA GLU A 156 7.11 19.13 -0.78
C GLU A 156 5.63 19.52 -0.52
N GLU A 157 4.73 19.20 -1.45
CA GLU A 157 3.29 19.42 -1.33
C GLU A 157 2.52 18.22 -0.75
N GLY A 158 3.21 17.12 -0.44
CA GLY A 158 2.64 15.88 0.11
C GLY A 158 1.98 14.97 -0.93
N ASN A 159 2.32 15.11 -2.21
CA ASN A 159 1.87 14.21 -3.25
C ASN A 159 2.87 13.06 -3.45
N LEU A 160 2.34 11.85 -3.61
CA LEU A 160 3.14 10.70 -4.00
C LEU A 160 3.72 10.89 -5.41
N THR A 161 5.04 10.77 -5.53
CA THR A 161 5.79 10.92 -6.78
C THR A 161 6.77 9.77 -6.98
N MET A 162 7.03 9.42 -8.24
CA MET A 162 8.05 8.43 -8.56
C MET A 162 9.41 9.09 -8.68
N ILE A 163 10.34 8.73 -7.78
CA ILE A 163 11.70 9.27 -7.80
C ILE A 163 12.65 8.42 -8.63
N GLU A 164 12.46 7.11 -8.70
CA GLU A 164 13.31 6.23 -9.50
C GLU A 164 12.56 4.99 -9.99
N ARG A 165 12.98 4.49 -11.16
CA ARG A 165 12.53 3.20 -11.68
C ARG A 165 13.70 2.33 -12.11
N LEU A 166 13.79 1.15 -11.51
CA LEU A 166 14.81 0.15 -11.80
C LEU A 166 14.26 -0.88 -12.79
N GLU A 167 14.64 -0.75 -14.06
CA GLU A 167 14.26 -1.67 -15.15
C GLU A 167 15.48 -2.36 -15.79
N PRO A 168 16.15 -3.31 -15.08
CA PRO A 168 17.22 -4.09 -15.68
C PRO A 168 16.78 -4.72 -17.00
N SER A 169 17.58 -4.55 -18.06
CA SER A 169 17.27 -5.11 -19.38
C SER A 169 17.08 -6.63 -19.36
N ALA A 170 17.72 -7.33 -18.41
CA ALA A 170 17.56 -8.76 -18.19
C ALA A 170 16.15 -9.17 -17.74
N LEU A 171 15.38 -8.25 -17.14
CA LEU A 171 13.99 -8.51 -16.70
C LEU A 171 12.96 -8.27 -17.79
N LYS A 172 13.34 -7.60 -18.90
CA LYS A 172 12.44 -7.29 -20.03
C LYS A 172 11.95 -8.53 -20.78
N THR A 173 12.64 -9.67 -20.65
CA THR A 173 12.26 -10.93 -21.28
C THR A 173 12.07 -12.03 -20.25
N GLY A 174 10.96 -12.76 -20.34
CA GLY A 174 10.68 -13.92 -19.49
C GLY A 174 9.35 -13.84 -18.73
N ILE A 175 9.04 -14.93 -18.02
CA ILE A 175 7.82 -15.10 -17.24
C ILE A 175 8.21 -15.41 -15.78
N GLY A 176 8.19 -14.41 -14.91
CA GLY A 176 8.56 -14.61 -13.51
C GLY A 176 8.29 -13.38 -12.67
N PHE A 177 7.87 -13.61 -11.43
CA PHE A 177 7.67 -12.54 -10.47
C PHE A 177 9.01 -11.96 -10.02
N VAL A 178 9.04 -10.65 -9.88
CA VAL A 178 10.09 -9.93 -9.18
C VAL A 178 9.54 -9.63 -7.81
N TYR A 179 10.37 -9.71 -6.78
CA TYR A 179 10.03 -9.27 -5.44
C TYR A 179 11.11 -8.31 -4.97
N GLY A 180 10.68 -7.18 -4.39
CA GLY A 180 11.55 -6.21 -3.72
C GLY A 180 11.34 -6.32 -2.22
N VAL A 181 12.40 -6.18 -1.43
CA VAL A 181 12.33 -6.14 0.03
C VAL A 181 13.42 -5.22 0.53
N ALA A 182 13.12 -4.45 1.56
CA ALA A 182 14.11 -3.70 2.31
C ALA A 182 14.85 -4.63 3.27
N LEU A 183 16.14 -4.41 3.46
CA LEU A 183 16.96 -5.16 4.41
C LEU A 183 17.48 -4.19 5.47
N ASP A 184 17.15 -4.48 6.73
CA ASP A 184 17.66 -3.78 7.91
C ASP A 184 19.15 -4.12 8.19
#